data_AF-A0A533RQS4-F1
#
_entry.id   AF-A0A533RQS4-F1
#
_cell.length_a   1.000
_cell.length_b   1.000
_cell.length_c   1.000
_cell.angle_alpha   90.00
_cell.angle_beta   90.00
_cell.angle_gamma   90.00
#
_symmetry.space_group_name_H-M   'P 1'
#
loop_
_entity.id
_entity.type
_entity.pdbx_description
1 polymer ?
#
loop_
_entity_poly.entity_id
_entity_poly.type
_entity_poly.pdbx_seq_one_letter_code
_entity_poly.pdbx_strand_id
1 'polypeptide(L)'
;MKGTKLWQQAHSPLIQGRSRRERPFFTEWLLACVLSLLIGGLAVYLLRGQPGVPSESSQLLQVWVIPGLAGAAIGAGFGVWLAEQMGWRPRWVTGLVAAVVLMPAAVWLAVVVFK
;
A
#
# COMPACT_ATOMS: atom_id res chain seq x y z
N MET A 1 -48.67 14.47 -26.75
CA MET A 1 -47.93 14.20 -25.49
C MET A 1 -46.70 15.09 -25.48
N LYS A 2 -46.69 16.14 -24.64
CA LYS A 2 -45.58 17.10 -24.54
C LYS A 2 -44.43 16.43 -23.79
N GLY A 3 -43.32 16.16 -24.49
CA GLY A 3 -42.13 15.58 -23.91
C GLY A 3 -41.56 16.50 -22.83
N THR A 4 -41.47 16.00 -21.62
CA THR A 4 -40.78 16.66 -20.51
C THR A 4 -39.29 16.64 -20.80
N LYS A 5 -38.78 17.72 -21.40
CA LYS A 5 -37.35 18.03 -21.39
C LYS A 5 -36.96 18.29 -19.94
N LEU A 6 -36.37 17.29 -19.29
CA LEU A 6 -35.64 17.47 -18.05
C LEU A 6 -34.46 18.39 -18.36
N TRP A 7 -34.61 19.66 -17.98
CA TRP A 7 -33.49 20.61 -17.92
C TRP A 7 -32.55 20.12 -16.82
N GLN A 8 -31.66 19.20 -17.18
CA GLN A 8 -30.53 18.83 -16.34
C GLN A 8 -29.64 20.06 -16.20
N GLN A 9 -29.73 20.72 -15.05
CA GLN A 9 -28.82 21.80 -14.67
C GLN A 9 -27.38 21.31 -14.86
N ALA A 10 -26.58 22.10 -15.58
CA ALA A 10 -25.18 21.81 -15.90
C ALA A 10 -24.25 21.65 -14.68
N HIS A 11 -24.77 21.78 -13.46
CA HIS A 11 -24.04 21.64 -12.19
C HIS A 11 -24.77 20.76 -11.16
N SER A 12 -25.56 19.77 -11.60
CA SER A 12 -26.06 18.77 -10.66
C SER A 12 -24.89 17.94 -10.12
N PRO A 13 -24.73 17.78 -8.78
CA PRO A 13 -23.68 16.93 -8.20
C PRO A 13 -23.72 15.47 -8.68
N LEU A 14 -24.87 15.02 -9.20
CA LEU A 14 -25.05 13.72 -9.85
C LEU A 14 -24.42 13.65 -11.25
N ILE A 15 -24.29 14.79 -11.95
CA ILE A 15 -23.64 14.95 -13.26
C ILE A 15 -22.18 15.34 -13.11
N GLN A 16 -21.83 16.02 -12.02
CA GLN A 16 -20.45 16.39 -11.69
C GLN A 16 -19.57 15.20 -11.31
N GLY A 17 -20.09 13.97 -11.37
CA GLY A 17 -19.27 12.80 -11.65
C GLY A 17 -17.98 12.76 -10.85
N ARG A 18 -17.99 13.12 -9.56
CA ARG A 18 -17.00 12.61 -8.61
C ARG A 18 -17.34 11.15 -8.43
N SER A 19 -17.07 10.42 -9.50
CA SER A 19 -17.27 9.02 -9.65
C SER A 19 -16.64 8.40 -8.43
N ARG A 20 -17.31 7.43 -7.82
CA ARG A 20 -16.68 6.59 -6.80
C ARG A 20 -15.35 5.96 -7.30
N ARG A 21 -14.96 6.10 -8.58
CA ARG A 21 -13.61 5.84 -9.14
C ARG A 21 -12.51 6.83 -8.74
N GLU A 22 -12.80 8.07 -8.36
CA GLU A 22 -11.77 9.08 -8.07
C GLU A 22 -11.22 8.99 -6.63
N ARG A 23 -11.09 7.78 -6.07
CA ARG A 23 -10.18 7.67 -4.93
C ARG A 23 -8.77 7.85 -5.49
N PRO A 24 -7.99 8.84 -5.04
CA PRO A 24 -6.69 9.12 -5.65
C PRO A 24 -5.82 7.89 -5.47
N PHE A 25 -5.23 7.40 -6.57
CA PHE A 25 -4.24 6.30 -6.54
C PHE A 25 -3.20 6.55 -5.45
N PHE A 26 -2.73 7.80 -5.37
CA PHE A 26 -1.76 8.24 -4.38
C PHE A 26 -2.23 8.04 -2.92
N THR A 27 -3.50 8.31 -2.61
CA THR A 27 -4.02 8.14 -1.24
C THR A 27 -4.09 6.67 -0.85
N GLU A 28 -4.54 5.80 -1.76
CA GLU A 28 -4.62 4.36 -1.49
C GLU A 28 -3.25 3.69 -1.46
N TRP A 29 -2.32 4.14 -2.31
CA TRP A 29 -0.92 3.74 -2.28
C TRP A 29 -0.24 4.15 -0.97
N LEU A 30 -0.37 5.42 -0.58
CA LEU A 30 0.24 5.93 0.65
C LEU A 30 -0.34 5.25 1.89
N LEU A 31 -1.65 4.97 1.90
CA LEU A 31 -2.29 4.19 2.96
C LEU A 31 -1.72 2.76 3.03
N ALA A 32 -1.58 2.07 1.90
CA ALA A 32 -0.99 0.73 1.85
C ALA A 32 0.48 0.72 2.31
N CYS A 33 1.27 1.72 1.92
CA CYS A 33 2.65 1.90 2.38
C CYS A 33 2.71 2.10 3.90
N VAL A 34 1.94 3.03 4.46
CA VAL A 34 1.95 3.31 5.90
C VAL A 34 1.51 2.09 6.69
N LEU A 35 0.43 1.42 6.28
CA LEU A 35 -0.08 0.24 6.98
C LEU A 35 0.90 -0.94 6.92
N SER A 36 1.56 -1.18 5.76
CA SER A 36 2.55 -2.25 5.64
C SER A 36 3.78 -2.01 6.52
N LEU A 37 4.27 -0.77 6.59
CA LEU A 37 5.37 -0.39 7.48
C LEU A 37 5.00 -0.55 8.96
N LEU A 38 3.78 -0.17 9.35
CA LEU A 38 3.29 -0.38 10.72
C LEU A 38 3.20 -1.87 11.05
N ILE A 39 2.63 -2.68 10.15
CA ILE A 39 2.48 -4.13 10.34
C ILE A 39 3.85 -4.80 10.44
N GLY A 40 4.75 -4.52 9.51
CA GLY A 40 6.05 -5.17 9.53
C GLY A 40 6.98 -4.62 10.63
N GLY A 41 6.88 -3.33 10.97
CA GLY A 41 7.56 -2.75 12.13
C GLY A 41 7.09 -3.38 13.44
N LEU A 42 5.78 -3.61 13.60
CA LEU A 42 5.21 -4.37 14.71
C LEU A 42 5.72 -5.81 14.71
N ALA A 43 5.79 -6.48 13.55
CA ALA A 43 6.33 -7.83 13.45
C ALA A 43 7.80 -7.90 13.91
N VAL A 44 8.65 -6.96 13.48
CA VAL A 44 10.04 -6.86 13.95
C VAL A 44 10.11 -6.63 15.45
N TYR A 45 9.27 -5.74 15.98
CA TYR A 45 9.22 -5.46 17.41
C TYR A 45 8.85 -6.72 18.23
N LEU A 46 7.84 -7.47 17.79
CA LEU A 46 7.42 -8.72 18.43
C LEU A 46 8.52 -9.80 18.35
N LEU A 47 9.25 -9.87 17.24
CA LEU A 47 10.35 -10.82 17.06
C LEU A 47 11.57 -10.48 17.92
N ARG A 48 11.84 -9.20 18.19
CA ARG A 48 12.96 -8.79 19.08
C ARG A 48 12.82 -9.32 20.51
N GLY A 49 11.59 -9.60 20.97
CA GLY A 49 11.33 -10.17 22.29
C GLY A 49 11.54 -11.69 22.39
N GLN A 50 11.86 -12.38 21.29
CA GLN A 50 12.03 -13.84 21.29
C GLN A 50 13.45 -14.26 21.72
N PRO A 51 13.59 -15.34 22.52
CA PRO A 51 14.90 -15.87 22.90
C PRO A 51 15.66 -16.36 21.67
N GLY A 52 16.91 -15.92 21.51
CA GLY A 52 17.78 -16.28 20.39
C GLY A 52 17.89 -15.25 19.25
N VAL A 53 17.16 -14.13 19.33
CA VAL A 53 17.31 -13.02 18.37
C VAL A 53 18.36 -12.01 18.88
N PRO A 54 19.41 -11.70 18.10
CA PRO A 54 20.44 -10.73 18.51
C PRO A 54 19.82 -9.37 18.86
N SER A 55 20.14 -8.86 20.05
CA SER A 55 19.61 -7.58 20.57
C SER A 55 20.21 -6.34 19.92
N GLU A 56 21.16 -6.51 18.99
CA GLU A 56 21.79 -5.45 18.20
C GLU A 56 20.78 -4.84 17.21
N SER A 57 19.91 -4.01 17.76
CA SER A 57 18.82 -3.35 17.05
C SER A 57 19.28 -2.39 15.96
N SER A 58 20.53 -1.91 15.99
CA SER A 58 21.04 -0.92 15.04
C SER A 58 21.24 -1.50 13.64
N GLN A 59 21.83 -2.71 13.53
CA GLN A 59 22.03 -3.36 12.23
C GLN A 59 20.72 -3.91 11.66
N LEU A 60 19.87 -4.49 12.51
CA LEU A 60 18.53 -4.92 12.13
C LEU A 60 17.71 -3.73 11.60
N LEU A 61 17.76 -2.57 12.25
CA LEU A 61 17.05 -1.38 11.76
C LEU A 61 17.55 -0.89 10.40
N GLN A 62 18.87 -0.83 10.17
CA GLN A 62 19.40 -0.36 8.88
C GLN A 62 19.03 -1.28 7.71
N VAL A 63 19.13 -2.59 7.94
CA VAL A 63 18.77 -3.63 6.97
C VAL A 63 17.26 -3.67 6.69
N TRP A 64 16.46 -3.18 7.63
CA TRP A 64 15.00 -3.23 7.51
C TRP A 64 14.39 -1.92 7.01
N VAL A 65 14.96 -0.76 7.37
CA VAL A 65 14.41 0.55 7.03
C VAL A 65 14.51 0.82 5.54
N ILE A 66 15.70 0.80 4.93
CA ILE A 66 15.85 1.20 3.53
C ILE A 66 15.23 0.15 2.58
N PRO A 67 15.56 -1.15 2.70
CA PRO A 67 14.99 -2.17 1.81
C PRO A 67 13.52 -2.43 2.10
N GLY A 68 13.08 -2.33 3.36
CA GLY A 68 11.67 -2.45 3.72
C GLY A 68 10.84 -1.29 3.18
N LEU A 69 11.33 -0.05 3.24
CA LEU A 69 10.66 1.10 2.60
C LEU A 69 10.53 0.90 1.08
N ALA A 70 11.60 0.47 0.42
CA ALA A 70 11.58 0.18 -1.01
C ALA A 70 10.60 -0.93 -1.36
N GLY A 71 10.64 -2.06 -0.64
CA GLY A 71 9.72 -3.19 -0.82
C GLY A 71 8.26 -2.82 -0.56
N ALA A 72 8.00 -2.01 0.47
CA ALA A 72 6.67 -1.49 0.77
C ALA A 72 6.15 -0.59 -0.35
N ALA A 73 6.96 0.37 -0.80
CA ALA A 73 6.59 1.32 -1.85
C ALA A 73 6.30 0.62 -3.19
N ILE A 74 7.18 -0.29 -3.60
CA ILE A 74 7.05 -1.05 -4.86
C ILE A 74 5.88 -2.02 -4.77
N GLY A 75 5.77 -2.79 -3.69
CA GLY A 75 4.67 -3.74 -3.49
C GLY A 75 3.31 -3.08 -3.40
N ALA A 76 3.19 -1.97 -2.65
CA ALA A 76 1.97 -1.19 -2.58
C ALA A 76 1.60 -0.61 -3.96
N GLY A 77 2.58 -0.06 -4.69
CA GLY A 77 2.37 0.50 -6.01
C GLY A 77 1.83 -0.54 -6.99
N PHE A 78 2.50 -1.70 -7.04
CA PHE A 78 2.09 -2.81 -7.89
C PHE A 78 0.70 -3.36 -7.50
N GLY A 79 0.44 -3.55 -6.20
CA GLY A 79 -0.83 -4.10 -5.72
C GLY A 79 -2.03 -3.17 -5.90
N VAL A 80 -1.84 -1.84 -5.78
CA VAL A 80 -2.89 -0.85 -6.08
C VAL A 80 -3.12 -0.75 -7.57
N TRP A 81 -2.04 -0.72 -8.38
CA TRP A 81 -2.13 -0.70 -9.84
C TRP A 81 -2.86 -1.93 -10.39
N LEU A 82 -2.52 -3.12 -9.89
CA LEU A 82 -3.17 -4.37 -10.30
C LEU A 82 -4.67 -4.38 -9.95
N ALA A 83 -5.03 -3.92 -8.75
CA ALA A 83 -6.43 -3.82 -8.36
C ALA A 83 -7.20 -2.76 -9.14
N GLU A 84 -6.53 -1.73 -9.63
CA GLU A 84 -7.11 -0.77 -10.56
C GLU A 84 -7.44 -1.41 -11.91
N GLN A 85 -6.51 -2.19 -12.49
CA GLN A 85 -6.73 -2.91 -13.75
C GLN A 85 -7.86 -3.94 -13.61
N MET A 86 -7.94 -4.62 -12.46
CA MET A 86 -8.96 -5.65 -12.18
C MET A 86 -10.29 -5.09 -11.67
N GLY A 87 -10.38 -3.79 -11.39
CA GLY A 87 -11.56 -3.16 -10.82
C GLY A 87 -11.88 -3.59 -9.38
N TRP A 88 -10.93 -4.18 -8.65
CA TRP A 88 -11.10 -4.68 -7.29
C TRP A 88 -11.21 -3.54 -6.27
N ARG A 89 -12.02 -3.75 -5.23
CA ARG A 89 -12.18 -2.82 -4.12
C ARG A 89 -12.23 -3.58 -2.78
N PRO A 90 -11.58 -3.06 -1.72
CA PRO A 90 -10.78 -1.83 -1.69
C PRO A 90 -9.36 -2.05 -2.24
N ARG A 91 -8.85 -1.16 -3.12
CA ARG A 91 -7.53 -1.31 -3.76
C ARG A 91 -6.37 -1.15 -2.76
N TRP A 92 -6.57 -0.42 -1.67
CA TRP A 92 -5.57 -0.30 -0.61
C TRP A 92 -5.28 -1.65 0.07
N VAL A 93 -6.25 -2.58 0.09
CA VAL A 93 -6.06 -3.91 0.69
C VAL A 93 -5.11 -4.74 -0.16
N THR A 94 -5.28 -4.73 -1.48
CA THR A 94 -4.41 -5.47 -2.39
C THR A 94 -3.00 -4.87 -2.43
N GLY A 95 -2.91 -3.54 -2.40
CA GLY A 95 -1.66 -2.82 -2.18
C GLY A 95 -0.97 -3.25 -0.89
N LEU A 96 -1.72 -3.30 0.22
CA LEU A 96 -1.20 -3.70 1.51
C LEU A 96 -0.68 -5.15 1.50
N VAL A 97 -1.45 -6.09 0.97
CA VAL A 97 -1.06 -7.50 0.88
C VAL A 97 0.21 -7.64 0.05
N ALA A 98 0.27 -7.00 -1.12
CA ALA A 98 1.47 -7.04 -1.96
C ALA A 98 2.69 -6.41 -1.27
N ALA A 99 2.52 -5.28 -0.58
CA ALA A 99 3.59 -4.63 0.18
C ALA A 99 4.12 -5.50 1.32
N VAL A 100 3.24 -6.14 2.11
CA VAL A 100 3.63 -7.03 3.20
C VAL A 100 4.37 -8.27 2.70
N VAL A 101 4.03 -8.78 1.51
CA VAL A 101 4.73 -9.92 0.89
C VAL A 101 6.09 -9.52 0.31
N LEU A 102 6.18 -8.36 -0.34
CA LEU A 102 7.41 -7.89 -0.99
C LEU A 102 8.44 -7.31 -0.02
N MET A 103 8.01 -6.75 1.12
CA MET A 103 8.92 -6.21 2.15
C MET A 103 9.97 -7.23 2.63
N PRO A 104 9.60 -8.44 3.10
CA PRO A 104 10.58 -9.44 3.52
C PRO A 104 11.52 -9.86 2.39
N ALA A 105 11.02 -9.96 1.17
CA ALA A 105 11.82 -10.32 0.00
C ALA A 105 12.87 -9.25 -0.32
N ALA A 106 12.50 -7.97 -0.25
CA ALA A 106 13.42 -6.85 -0.45
C ALA A 106 14.50 -6.79 0.64
N VAL A 107 14.11 -7.01 1.90
CA VAL A 107 15.04 -7.10 3.04
C VAL A 107 16.00 -8.28 2.85
N TRP A 108 15.50 -9.46 2.48
CA TRP A 108 16.34 -10.64 2.25
C TRP A 108 17.32 -10.42 1.09
N LEU A 109 16.86 -9.85 -0.03
CA LEU A 109 17.71 -9.53 -1.17
C LEU A 109 18.80 -8.54 -0.78
N ALA A 110 18.49 -7.52 0.02
CA ALA A 110 19.50 -6.61 0.55
C ALA A 110 20.52 -7.34 1.45
N VAL A 111 20.09 -8.27 2.29
CA VAL A 111 21.00 -9.07 3.13
C VAL A 111 21.93 -9.95 2.29
N VAL A 112 21.45 -10.54 1.20
CA VAL A 112 22.25 -11.42 0.33
C VAL A 112 23.23 -10.61 -0.53
N VAL A 113 22.79 -9.46 -1.06
CA VAL A 113 23.59 -8.66 -2.00
C VAL A 113 24.66 -7.83 -1.29
N PHE A 114 24.40 -7.36 -0.07
CA PHE A 114 25.33 -6.51 0.69
C PHE A 114 26.12 -7.26 1.78
N LYS A 115 26.12 -8.60 1.73
CA LYS A 115 27.03 -9.46 2.49
C LYS A 115 28.28 -9.78 1.68
#